data_AF-A0A9D9GDD7-F1
#
_entry.id   AF-A0A9D9GDD7-F1
#
_cell.length_a   1.000
_cell.length_b   1.000
_cell.length_c   1.000
_cell.angle_alpha   90.00
_cell.angle_beta   90.00
_cell.angle_gamma   90.00
#
_symmetry.space_group_name_H-M   'P 1'
#
loop_
_entity.id
_entity.type
_entity.pdbx_description
1 polymer ?
#
loop_
_entity_poly.entity_id
_entity_poly.type
_entity_poly.pdbx_seq_one_letter_code
_entity_poly.pdbx_strand_id
1 'polypeptide(L)'
;MDKFALDLEQMEMRDSFSNLMVKRVYNILLIASKYDSFILEEDGRIDEKIFNEYTQLNLRYPPRFMQVVNEEAAIEQLQKHNFELIIFMPGDKSQQAFEGAKRIKKISPNVPIVMLTPFSREVSQYLVNADTSAIDYVFSWLGNTDLLLAIVKLIEDKMNVEEDVKSVGVQVIMLVEDSIRFYSSILPDLYKYVLEQSRNFATEALNAHHRTLRMRGRPKILLARSYEEATAIYKKYQDNMLGVISDVSFTRNGMKDSLAGQKLSEFLHQNDPVLPIIIDSSEASNKKLAEGPEMAFIQKGSKTFPQELRQLMTNLFGFGDFVFRDPKTGQEVARIHDLQELQKAIFSIPDDSLRYHFERNHASRWLFSRAMFPIGRFIKHIPIQAFTDTMPVRQMLFDAIVKYRKIKNEGVIAEFQKGRFDKYSN
;
A
#
# COMPACT_ATOMS: atom_id res chain seq x y z
N MET A 1 1.07 -34.70 -2.52
CA MET A 1 1.69 -34.52 -1.20
C MET A 1 3.13 -34.01 -1.32
N ASP A 2 3.94 -34.51 -2.25
CA ASP A 2 5.34 -34.09 -2.42
C ASP A 2 5.56 -32.60 -2.72
N LYS A 3 4.67 -31.95 -3.50
CA LYS A 3 4.75 -30.49 -3.75
C LYS A 3 4.51 -29.66 -2.48
N PHE A 4 3.61 -30.10 -1.61
CA PHE A 4 3.30 -29.41 -0.35
C PHE A 4 4.40 -29.56 0.68
N ALA A 5 5.06 -30.73 0.74
CA ALA A 5 6.24 -30.94 1.57
C ALA A 5 7.41 -30.05 1.10
N LEU A 6 7.61 -29.94 -0.22
CA LEU A 6 8.59 -29.02 -0.83
C LEU A 6 8.30 -27.54 -0.51
N ASP A 7 7.03 -27.12 -0.59
CA ASP A 7 6.63 -25.74 -0.25
C ASP A 7 6.85 -25.42 1.24
N LEU A 8 6.65 -26.42 2.11
CA LEU A 8 6.95 -26.34 3.55
C LEU A 8 8.46 -26.27 3.85
N GLU A 9 9.32 -26.93 3.07
CA GLU A 9 10.80 -26.80 3.17
C GLU A 9 11.29 -25.46 2.61
N GLN A 10 10.67 -24.95 1.54
CA GLN A 10 11.01 -23.64 0.96
C GLN A 10 10.64 -22.45 1.86
N MET A 11 9.83 -22.63 2.91
CA MET A 11 9.57 -21.60 3.92
C MET A 11 10.87 -21.14 4.61
N GLU A 12 11.89 -21.99 4.69
CA GLU A 12 13.15 -21.71 5.39
C GLU A 12 14.10 -20.79 4.61
N MET A 13 13.99 -20.72 3.27
CA MET A 13 15.06 -20.16 2.42
C MET A 13 14.87 -18.70 1.96
N ARG A 14 13.75 -18.02 2.27
CA ARG A 14 13.42 -16.71 1.64
C ARG A 14 13.21 -15.49 2.57
N ASP A 15 13.39 -15.61 3.88
CA ASP A 15 13.03 -14.52 4.82
C ASP A 15 14.16 -13.54 5.13
N SER A 16 14.82 -12.97 4.12
CA SER A 16 15.68 -11.80 4.35
C SER A 16 14.92 -10.49 4.13
N PHE A 17 14.09 -10.12 5.10
CA PHE A 17 13.51 -8.77 5.19
C PHE A 17 14.59 -7.66 5.20
N SER A 18 15.85 -8.02 5.46
CA SER A 18 17.01 -7.14 5.40
C SER A 18 17.15 -6.44 4.04
N ASN A 19 16.73 -7.12 2.96
CA ASN A 19 16.82 -6.61 1.59
C ASN A 19 15.58 -5.84 1.13
N LEU A 20 14.60 -5.62 2.02
CA LEU A 20 13.42 -4.82 1.69
C LEU A 20 13.65 -3.34 1.87
N MET A 21 12.99 -2.54 1.03
CA MET A 21 13.00 -1.08 1.11
C MET A 21 14.42 -0.50 1.22
N VAL A 22 15.32 -0.99 0.36
CA VAL A 22 16.74 -0.59 0.30
C VAL A 22 16.88 0.84 -0.19
N LYS A 23 16.04 1.26 -1.13
CA LYS A 23 16.03 2.64 -1.63
C LYS A 23 15.14 3.50 -0.75
N ARG A 24 15.66 4.66 -0.35
CA ARG A 24 15.01 5.62 0.54
C ARG A 24 15.18 7.03 0.01
N VAL A 25 14.26 7.90 0.36
CA VAL A 25 14.39 9.33 0.10
C VAL A 25 14.99 9.97 1.36
N TYR A 26 16.26 10.36 1.29
CA TYR A 26 16.97 10.99 2.40
C TYR A 26 17.09 12.50 2.23
N ASN A 27 17.24 12.97 0.99
CA ASN A 27 17.44 14.36 0.65
C ASN A 27 16.42 14.77 -0.42
N ILE A 28 15.66 15.82 -0.11
CA ILE A 28 14.65 16.39 -0.99
C ILE A 28 15.10 17.80 -1.38
N LEU A 29 15.22 18.05 -2.69
CA LEU A 29 15.41 19.40 -3.21
C LEU A 29 14.05 20.05 -3.41
N LEU A 30 13.71 21.03 -2.59
CA LEU A 30 12.47 21.80 -2.67
C LEU A 30 12.74 23.12 -3.41
N ILE A 31 12.17 23.24 -4.60
CA ILE A 31 12.25 24.45 -5.42
C ILE A 31 10.95 25.22 -5.23
N ALA A 32 10.98 26.26 -4.41
CA ALA A 32 9.78 27.00 -4.01
C ALA A 32 10.08 28.50 -3.98
N SER A 33 9.13 29.33 -4.43
CA SER A 33 9.28 30.78 -4.25
C SER A 33 9.35 31.14 -2.76
N LYS A 34 9.85 32.34 -2.42
CA LYS A 34 9.84 32.80 -1.02
C LYS A 34 8.44 32.80 -0.40
N TYR A 35 7.42 33.09 -1.22
CA TYR A 35 6.02 33.06 -0.79
C TYR A 35 5.56 31.63 -0.50
N ASP A 36 5.81 30.68 -1.42
CA ASP A 36 5.41 29.28 -1.23
C ASP A 36 6.14 28.62 -0.07
N SER A 37 7.44 28.91 0.09
CA SER A 37 8.25 28.48 1.24
C SER A 37 7.66 29.01 2.55
N PHE A 38 7.23 30.27 2.58
CA PHE A 38 6.54 30.84 3.74
C PHE A 38 5.19 30.15 4.03
N ILE A 39 4.36 29.89 3.00
CA ILE A 39 3.09 29.16 3.17
C ILE A 39 3.31 27.77 3.76
N LEU A 40 4.34 27.05 3.29
CA LEU A 40 4.69 25.75 3.85
C LEU A 40 5.16 25.84 5.32
N GLU A 41 5.90 26.88 5.68
CA GLU A 41 6.32 27.11 7.06
C GLU A 41 5.16 27.49 7.98
N GLU A 42 4.21 28.30 7.49
CA GLU A 42 3.00 28.71 8.21
C GLU A 42 2.02 27.55 8.41
N ASP A 43 1.78 26.76 7.37
CA ASP A 43 1.01 25.51 7.43
C ASP A 43 1.68 24.46 8.33
N GLY A 44 2.94 24.69 8.69
CA GLY A 44 3.66 24.08 9.78
C GLY A 44 5.03 23.64 9.34
N ARG A 45 6.08 24.33 9.84
CA ARG A 45 7.51 23.98 9.77
C ARG A 45 7.74 22.56 9.27
N ILE A 46 7.96 22.43 7.96
CA ILE A 46 7.94 21.14 7.25
C ILE A 46 8.84 20.11 7.94
N ASP A 47 10.06 20.50 8.29
CA ASP A 47 11.05 19.62 8.91
C ASP A 47 10.54 19.07 10.25
N GLU A 48 9.93 19.91 11.09
CA GLU A 48 9.40 19.53 12.40
C GLU A 48 8.20 18.60 12.27
N LYS A 49 7.26 18.91 11.36
CA LYS A 49 6.07 18.08 11.14
C LYS A 49 6.41 16.73 10.54
N ILE A 50 7.28 16.68 9.53
CA ILE A 50 7.76 15.42 8.96
C ILE A 50 8.49 14.59 10.02
N PHE A 51 9.35 15.23 10.84
CA PHE A 51 10.03 14.56 11.95
C PHE A 51 9.03 13.97 12.96
N ASN A 52 8.02 14.75 13.34
CA ASN A 52 6.99 14.33 14.29
C ASN A 52 6.17 13.16 13.74
N GLU A 53 5.72 13.21 12.49
CA GLU A 53 4.93 12.13 11.89
C GLU A 53 5.77 10.84 11.73
N TYR A 54 7.05 10.97 11.33
CA TYR A 54 7.98 9.84 11.31
C TYR A 54 8.15 9.22 12.71
N THR A 55 8.28 10.05 13.73
CA THR A 55 8.43 9.60 15.12
C THR A 55 7.17 8.90 15.60
N GLN A 56 5.98 9.47 15.36
CA GLN A 56 4.69 8.87 15.72
C GLN A 56 4.48 7.50 15.05
N LEU A 57 4.90 7.36 13.79
CA LEU A 57 4.79 6.12 13.02
C LEU A 57 5.97 5.15 13.24
N ASN A 58 6.92 5.47 14.14
CA ASN A 58 8.16 4.73 14.38
C ASN A 58 8.98 4.46 13.10
N LEU A 59 8.93 5.41 12.16
CA LEU A 59 9.75 5.40 10.96
C LEU A 59 11.14 5.95 11.28
N ARG A 60 12.14 5.44 10.56
CA ARG A 60 13.53 5.90 10.69
C ARG A 60 13.89 6.78 9.51
N TYR A 61 14.84 7.68 9.74
CA TYR A 61 15.43 8.56 8.72
C TYR A 61 14.40 9.47 8.05
N PRO A 62 13.85 10.46 8.78
CA PRO A 62 13.08 11.53 8.15
C PRO A 62 13.94 12.22 7.08
N PRO A 63 13.38 12.55 5.90
CA PRO A 63 14.11 13.22 4.84
C PRO A 63 14.49 14.64 5.28
N ARG A 64 15.63 15.10 4.77
CA ARG A 64 16.11 16.47 4.93
C ARG A 64 15.71 17.28 3.71
N PHE A 65 15.15 18.46 3.95
CA PHE A 65 14.78 19.39 2.90
C PHE A 65 15.91 20.39 2.64
N MET A 66 16.28 20.55 1.38
CA MET A 66 17.10 21.66 0.92
C MET A 66 16.23 22.57 0.07
N GLN A 67 16.02 23.80 0.54
CA GLN A 67 15.15 24.76 -0.13
C GLN A 67 15.96 25.69 -1.03
N VAL A 68 15.48 25.89 -2.25
CA VAL A 68 16.04 26.85 -3.23
C VAL A 68 14.91 27.65 -3.86
N VAL A 69 15.21 28.90 -4.22
CA VAL A 69 14.18 29.85 -4.67
C VAL A 69 13.93 29.85 -6.17
N ASN A 70 14.82 29.24 -6.96
CA ASN A 70 14.75 29.23 -8.41
C ASN A 70 15.50 28.03 -9.02
N GLU A 71 15.34 27.86 -10.33
CA GLU A 71 15.96 26.78 -11.10
C GLU A 71 17.49 26.86 -11.13
N GLU A 72 18.07 28.05 -11.27
CA GLU A 72 19.53 28.24 -11.34
C GLU A 72 20.19 27.72 -10.06
N ALA A 73 19.67 28.11 -8.90
CA ALA A 73 20.10 27.61 -7.60
C ALA A 73 19.87 26.11 -7.46
N ALA A 74 18.76 25.57 -8.00
CA ALA A 74 18.50 24.14 -8.00
C ALA A 74 19.57 23.37 -8.77
N ILE A 75 19.95 23.85 -9.96
CA ILE A 75 21.01 23.26 -10.79
C ILE A 75 22.35 23.29 -10.06
N GLU A 76 22.69 24.40 -9.41
CA GLU A 76 23.92 24.48 -8.60
C GLU A 76 23.93 23.44 -7.46
N GLN A 77 22.80 23.23 -6.78
CA GLN A 77 22.72 22.22 -5.73
C GLN A 77 22.82 20.80 -6.29
N LEU A 78 22.19 20.51 -7.43
CA LEU A 78 22.27 19.21 -8.11
C LEU A 78 23.68 18.85 -8.56
N GLN A 79 24.54 19.85 -8.82
CA GLN A 79 25.96 19.63 -9.12
C GLN A 79 26.80 19.31 -7.88
N LYS A 80 26.37 19.77 -6.70
CA LYS A 80 27.12 19.67 -5.43
C LYS A 80 26.67 18.50 -4.57
N HIS A 81 25.40 18.12 -4.66
CA HIS A 81 24.75 17.17 -3.76
C HIS A 81 23.85 16.19 -4.52
N ASN A 82 23.64 15.02 -3.92
CA ASN A 82 22.72 14.02 -4.43
C ASN A 82 21.34 14.20 -3.78
N PHE A 83 20.30 14.06 -4.60
CA PHE A 83 18.91 14.11 -4.16
C PHE A 83 18.17 12.90 -4.70
N GLU A 84 17.28 12.33 -3.88
CA GLU A 84 16.44 11.21 -4.29
C GLU A 84 15.03 11.66 -4.73
N LEU A 85 14.69 12.93 -4.51
CA LEU A 85 13.43 13.53 -4.90
C LEU A 85 13.58 15.04 -5.09
N ILE A 86 12.95 15.57 -6.13
CA ILE A 86 12.80 17.00 -6.36
C ILE A 86 11.31 17.35 -6.26
N ILE A 87 10.99 18.32 -5.40
CA ILE A 87 9.64 18.88 -5.30
C ILE A 87 9.67 20.31 -5.82
N PHE A 88 8.83 20.61 -6.80
CA PHE A 88 8.73 21.92 -7.42
C PHE A 88 7.41 22.56 -7.05
N MET A 89 7.46 23.75 -6.45
CA MET A 89 6.31 24.59 -6.11
C MET A 89 6.35 25.86 -6.95
N PRO A 90 5.52 25.94 -8.01
CA PRO A 90 5.69 26.95 -9.04
C PRO A 90 5.09 28.33 -8.72
N GLY A 91 4.39 28.48 -7.59
CA GLY A 91 3.55 29.65 -7.31
C GLY A 91 2.64 29.98 -8.50
N ASP A 92 2.54 31.26 -8.85
CA ASP A 92 1.76 31.74 -9.99
C ASP A 92 2.39 31.45 -11.36
N LYS A 93 3.64 31.00 -11.41
CA LYS A 93 4.41 30.82 -12.67
C LYS A 93 4.49 29.37 -13.11
N SER A 94 3.33 28.71 -13.15
CA SER A 94 3.21 27.29 -13.50
C SER A 94 3.94 26.93 -14.79
N GLN A 95 3.70 27.64 -15.90
CA GLN A 95 4.33 27.33 -17.19
C GLN A 95 5.87 27.32 -17.16
N GLN A 96 6.50 28.29 -16.49
CA GLN A 96 7.96 28.37 -16.40
C GLN A 96 8.54 27.19 -15.61
N ALA A 97 7.82 26.73 -14.58
CA ALA A 97 8.23 25.61 -13.77
C ALA A 97 8.18 24.26 -14.53
N PHE A 98 7.20 24.05 -15.42
CA PHE A 98 7.18 22.83 -16.26
C PHE A 98 8.39 22.78 -17.20
N GLU A 99 8.76 23.91 -17.81
CA GLU A 99 9.96 23.98 -18.64
C GLU A 99 11.26 23.84 -17.81
N GLY A 100 11.28 24.40 -16.60
CA GLY A 100 12.38 24.20 -15.65
C GLY A 100 12.53 22.74 -15.22
N ALA A 101 11.43 22.03 -14.97
CA ALA A 101 11.43 20.61 -14.66
C ALA A 101 12.05 19.79 -15.81
N LYS A 102 11.77 20.12 -17.07
CA LYS A 102 12.41 19.47 -18.23
C LYS A 102 13.91 19.70 -18.26
N ARG A 103 14.38 20.92 -18.00
CA ARG A 103 15.82 21.24 -17.95
C ARG A 103 16.52 20.49 -16.81
N ILE A 104 15.91 20.46 -15.63
CA ILE A 104 16.41 19.69 -14.48
C ILE A 104 16.42 18.19 -14.79
N LYS A 105 15.37 17.64 -15.42
CA LYS A 105 15.31 16.21 -15.79
C LYS A 105 16.41 15.82 -16.78
N LYS A 106 16.84 16.73 -17.66
CA LYS A 106 18.00 16.47 -18.55
C LYS A 106 19.31 16.33 -17.77
N ILE A 107 19.47 17.06 -16.67
CA ILE A 107 20.66 17.03 -15.80
C ILE A 107 20.61 15.83 -14.85
N SER A 108 19.43 15.51 -14.32
CA SER A 108 19.21 14.42 -13.37
C SER A 108 18.08 13.49 -13.82
N PRO A 109 18.30 12.65 -14.86
CA PRO A 109 17.23 11.87 -15.51
C PRO A 109 16.54 10.87 -14.58
N ASN A 110 17.30 10.33 -13.62
CA ASN A 110 16.83 9.28 -12.73
C ASN A 110 16.17 9.80 -11.45
N VAL A 111 16.23 11.11 -11.19
CA VAL A 111 15.63 11.67 -9.98
C VAL A 111 14.16 11.97 -10.27
N PRO A 112 13.22 11.42 -9.46
CA PRO A 112 11.81 11.71 -9.63
C PRO A 112 11.53 13.19 -9.36
N ILE A 113 10.69 13.79 -10.21
CA ILE A 113 10.26 15.18 -10.07
C ILE A 113 8.78 15.21 -9.78
N VAL A 114 8.41 15.85 -8.68
CA VAL A 114 7.03 16.05 -8.26
C VAL A 114 6.69 17.53 -8.31
N MET A 115 5.58 17.88 -8.96
CA MET A 115 5.02 19.23 -8.89
C MET A 115 4.04 19.29 -7.73
N LEU A 116 4.14 20.31 -6.89
CA LEU A 116 3.21 20.57 -5.80
C LEU A 116 2.67 21.99 -5.95
N THR A 117 1.40 22.12 -6.30
CA THR A 117 0.83 23.41 -6.71
C THR A 117 -0.53 23.65 -6.04
N PRO A 118 -0.83 24.88 -5.59
CA PRO A 118 -2.19 25.23 -5.20
C PRO A 118 -3.09 25.13 -6.44
N PHE A 119 -4.04 24.20 -6.41
CA PHE A 119 -4.79 23.85 -7.62
C PHE A 119 -5.73 24.99 -8.04
N SER A 120 -5.41 25.65 -9.15
CA SER A 120 -6.25 26.67 -9.79
C SER A 120 -6.81 26.17 -11.12
N ARG A 121 -7.85 26.86 -11.63
CA ARG A 121 -8.43 26.55 -12.94
C ARG A 121 -7.40 26.71 -14.07
N GLU A 122 -6.47 27.64 -13.92
CA GLU A 122 -5.41 27.93 -14.89
C GLU A 122 -4.38 26.81 -14.95
N VAL A 123 -3.97 26.28 -13.79
CA VAL A 123 -3.08 25.11 -13.70
C VAL A 123 -3.70 23.90 -14.37
N SER A 124 -5.01 23.68 -14.15
CA SER A 124 -5.76 22.59 -14.77
C SER A 124 -5.76 22.68 -16.30
N GLN A 125 -6.03 23.87 -16.84
CA GLN A 125 -6.05 24.10 -18.29
C GLN A 125 -4.67 23.95 -18.93
N TYR A 126 -3.63 24.39 -18.22
CA TYR A 126 -2.26 24.21 -18.68
C TYR A 126 -1.88 22.73 -18.74
N LEU A 127 -2.16 21.95 -17.68
CA LEU A 127 -1.84 20.54 -17.60
C LEU A 127 -2.42 19.69 -18.73
N VAL A 128 -3.59 20.05 -19.25
CA VAL A 128 -4.23 19.33 -20.38
C VAL A 128 -3.38 19.42 -21.66
N ASN A 129 -2.71 20.55 -21.88
CA ASN A 129 -1.95 20.82 -23.12
C ASN A 129 -0.43 20.79 -22.92
N ALA A 130 0.03 20.65 -21.67
CA ALA A 130 1.44 20.67 -21.33
C ALA A 130 2.10 19.31 -21.54
N ASP A 131 3.31 19.33 -22.07
CA ASP A 131 4.20 18.18 -21.99
C ASP A 131 4.70 17.99 -20.55
N THR A 132 4.12 17.01 -19.87
CA THR A 132 4.42 16.63 -18.48
C THR A 132 5.40 15.47 -18.37
N SER A 133 6.07 15.07 -19.46
CA SER A 133 6.96 13.89 -19.50
C SER A 133 8.12 13.93 -18.50
N ALA A 134 8.57 15.12 -18.10
CA ALA A 134 9.62 15.29 -17.10
C ALA A 134 9.14 15.12 -15.65
N ILE A 135 7.83 15.13 -15.42
CA ILE A 135 7.20 15.16 -14.10
C ILE A 135 6.56 13.80 -13.83
N ASP A 136 6.98 13.17 -12.74
CA ASP A 136 6.45 11.88 -12.32
C ASP A 136 5.01 12.02 -11.80
N TYR A 137 4.76 13.02 -10.94
CA TYR A 137 3.46 13.30 -10.36
C TYR A 137 3.22 14.79 -10.16
N VAL A 138 1.95 15.18 -10.21
CA VAL A 138 1.47 16.52 -9.84
C VAL A 138 0.61 16.36 -8.60
N PHE A 139 0.73 17.20 -7.59
CA PHE A 139 -0.11 17.16 -6.40
C PHE A 139 -0.71 18.54 -6.14
N SER A 140 -1.92 18.53 -5.59
CA SER A 140 -2.57 19.72 -5.07
C SER A 140 -2.10 19.93 -3.64
N TRP A 141 -1.45 21.06 -3.34
CA TRP A 141 -1.25 21.45 -1.94
C TRP A 141 -2.61 21.86 -1.36
N LEU A 142 -3.01 21.19 -0.28
CA LEU A 142 -4.30 21.41 0.39
C LEU A 142 -4.12 21.93 1.83
N GLY A 143 -2.94 22.46 2.16
CA GLY A 143 -2.57 22.84 3.54
C GLY A 143 -2.34 21.64 4.47
N ASN A 144 -2.19 20.44 3.90
CA ASN A 144 -1.95 19.21 4.66
C ASN A 144 -0.52 18.72 4.49
N THR A 145 0.28 18.84 5.55
CA THR A 145 1.66 18.37 5.60
C THR A 145 1.83 16.86 5.51
N ASP A 146 0.80 16.08 5.86
CA ASP A 146 0.82 14.62 5.71
C ASP A 146 0.92 14.20 4.24
N LEU A 147 0.57 15.11 3.32
CA LEU A 147 0.80 14.94 1.89
C LEU A 147 2.27 14.81 1.53
N LEU A 148 3.18 15.55 2.17
CA LEU A 148 4.61 15.42 1.90
C LEU A 148 5.11 14.03 2.29
N LEU A 149 4.66 13.51 3.44
CA LEU A 149 4.94 12.13 3.82
C LEU A 149 4.40 11.15 2.77
N ALA A 150 3.15 11.31 2.33
CA ALA A 150 2.53 10.45 1.34
C ALA A 150 3.28 10.47 0.00
N ILE A 151 3.71 11.64 -0.49
CA ILE A 151 4.53 11.79 -1.69
C ILE A 151 5.84 11.01 -1.53
N VAL A 152 6.55 11.21 -0.41
CA VAL A 152 7.79 10.49 -0.13
C VAL A 152 7.57 8.98 -0.12
N LYS A 153 6.53 8.50 0.54
CA LYS A 153 6.22 7.06 0.58
C LYS A 153 5.82 6.51 -0.78
N LEU A 154 5.08 7.27 -1.60
CA LEU A 154 4.72 6.88 -2.97
C LEU A 154 5.94 6.69 -3.86
N ILE A 155 6.89 7.62 -3.78
CA ILE A 155 8.15 7.52 -4.50
C ILE A 155 8.97 6.33 -4.00
N GLU A 156 9.12 6.17 -2.69
CA GLU A 156 9.83 5.01 -2.12
C GLU A 156 9.18 3.67 -2.52
N ASP A 157 7.86 3.57 -2.50
CA ASP A 157 7.14 2.37 -2.90
C ASP A 157 7.41 2.06 -4.39
N LYS A 158 7.33 3.05 -5.29
CA LYS A 158 7.67 2.91 -6.71
C LYS A 158 9.12 2.46 -6.92
N MET A 159 10.07 2.99 -6.15
CA MET A 159 11.50 2.65 -6.26
C MET A 159 11.81 1.20 -5.87
N ASN A 160 11.04 0.62 -4.95
CA ASN A 160 11.34 -0.67 -4.32
C ASN A 160 10.40 -1.81 -4.74
N VAL A 161 9.18 -1.52 -5.21
CA VAL A 161 8.12 -2.54 -5.39
C VAL A 161 8.57 -3.76 -6.20
N GLU A 162 9.39 -3.57 -7.25
CA GLU A 162 9.84 -4.67 -8.10
C GLU A 162 10.72 -5.68 -7.35
N GLU A 163 11.73 -5.20 -6.63
CA GLU A 163 12.63 -6.08 -5.88
C GLU A 163 11.95 -6.61 -4.62
N ASP A 164 11.16 -5.80 -3.94
CA ASP A 164 10.41 -6.19 -2.74
C ASP A 164 9.39 -7.31 -3.05
N VAL A 165 8.69 -7.24 -4.20
CA VAL A 165 7.78 -8.29 -4.67
C VAL A 165 8.56 -9.55 -5.05
N LYS A 166 9.61 -9.41 -5.86
CA LYS A 166 10.39 -10.54 -6.38
C LYS A 166 11.12 -11.33 -5.29
N SER A 167 11.70 -10.63 -4.31
CA SER A 167 12.57 -11.22 -3.29
C SER A 167 11.77 -12.01 -2.25
N VAL A 168 10.75 -11.41 -1.64
CA VAL A 168 10.02 -12.02 -0.51
C VAL A 168 8.52 -12.15 -0.75
N GLY A 169 7.96 -11.44 -1.74
CA GLY A 169 6.52 -11.47 -2.05
C GLY A 169 5.73 -10.36 -1.37
N VAL A 170 6.31 -9.16 -1.20
CA VAL A 170 5.57 -7.98 -0.72
C VAL A 170 4.32 -7.77 -1.59
N GLN A 171 3.22 -7.35 -0.96
CA GLN A 171 1.96 -7.14 -1.66
C GLN A 171 1.81 -5.71 -2.20
N VAL A 172 0.87 -5.53 -3.13
CA VAL A 172 0.55 -4.26 -3.77
C VAL A 172 -0.92 -3.90 -3.53
N ILE A 173 -1.16 -2.67 -3.11
CA ILE A 173 -2.46 -2.00 -3.19
C ILE A 173 -2.39 -1.03 -4.37
N MET A 174 -3.32 -1.15 -5.30
CA MET A 174 -3.40 -0.23 -6.44
C MET A 174 -4.49 0.81 -6.18
N LEU A 175 -4.13 2.09 -6.27
CA LEU A 175 -5.07 3.20 -6.31
C LEU A 175 -5.20 3.68 -7.76
N VAL A 176 -6.41 3.72 -8.29
CA VAL A 176 -6.71 4.20 -9.65
C VAL A 176 -7.50 5.49 -9.55
N GLU A 177 -6.84 6.61 -9.81
CA GLU A 177 -7.40 7.95 -9.66
C GLU A 177 -6.68 8.95 -10.58
N ASP A 178 -7.42 9.70 -11.39
CA ASP A 178 -6.89 10.71 -12.30
C ASP A 178 -7.12 12.14 -11.83
N SER A 179 -7.99 12.35 -10.85
CA SER A 179 -8.20 13.61 -10.17
C SER A 179 -7.06 13.93 -9.21
N ILE A 180 -6.20 14.86 -9.65
CA ILE A 180 -5.07 15.40 -8.87
C ILE A 180 -5.50 15.79 -7.46
N ARG A 181 -6.61 16.51 -7.35
CA ARG A 181 -7.12 16.97 -6.06
C ARG A 181 -7.51 15.80 -5.17
N PHE A 182 -8.16 14.77 -5.73
CA PHE A 182 -8.66 13.66 -4.93
C PHE A 182 -7.53 12.74 -4.47
N TYR A 183 -6.62 12.33 -5.35
CA TYR A 183 -5.51 11.50 -4.89
C TYR A 183 -4.60 12.26 -3.90
N SER A 184 -4.45 13.58 -4.05
CA SER A 184 -3.72 14.42 -3.09
C SER A 184 -4.40 14.44 -1.72
N SER A 185 -5.72 14.28 -1.65
CA SER A 185 -6.44 14.19 -0.36
C SER A 185 -6.45 12.79 0.25
N ILE A 186 -6.58 11.72 -0.55
CA ILE A 186 -6.75 10.35 -0.04
C ILE A 186 -5.43 9.66 0.32
N LEU A 187 -4.34 9.96 -0.40
CA LEU A 187 -3.05 9.30 -0.18
C LEU A 187 -2.50 9.48 1.25
N PRO A 188 -2.59 10.66 1.89
CA PRO A 188 -2.24 10.82 3.30
C PRO A 188 -2.96 9.82 4.21
N ASP A 189 -4.30 9.74 4.12
CA ASP A 189 -5.11 8.86 4.95
C ASP A 189 -4.79 7.38 4.68
N LEU A 190 -4.63 7.03 3.41
CA LEU A 190 -4.32 5.68 2.97
C LEU A 190 -2.96 5.22 3.48
N TYR A 191 -1.91 6.04 3.32
CA TYR A 191 -0.58 5.74 3.83
C TYR A 191 -0.55 5.65 5.35
N LYS A 192 -1.19 6.60 6.04
CA LYS A 192 -1.28 6.59 7.50
C LYS A 192 -1.89 5.29 8.00
N TYR A 193 -3.00 4.87 7.41
CA TYR A 193 -3.65 3.62 7.79
C TYR A 193 -2.75 2.39 7.52
N VAL A 194 -2.16 2.24 6.33
CA VAL A 194 -1.27 1.10 6.01
C VAL A 194 -0.06 1.06 6.95
N LEU A 195 0.53 2.21 7.27
CA LEU A 195 1.67 2.33 8.18
C LEU A 195 1.27 1.98 9.63
N GLU A 196 0.13 2.47 10.10
CA GLU A 196 -0.43 2.12 11.42
C GLU A 196 -0.70 0.62 11.55
N GLN A 197 -1.32 0.01 10.53
CA GLN A 197 -1.58 -1.43 10.52
C GLN A 197 -0.27 -2.23 10.57
N SER A 198 0.70 -1.84 9.75
CA SER A 198 2.03 -2.47 9.75
C SER A 198 2.69 -2.39 11.14
N ARG A 199 2.56 -1.23 11.81
CA ARG A 199 3.11 -1.00 13.15
C ARG A 199 2.48 -1.91 14.19
N ASN A 200 1.16 -2.03 14.16
CA ASN A 200 0.42 -2.85 15.12
C ASN A 200 0.85 -4.32 15.03
N PHE A 201 0.97 -4.89 13.82
CA PHE A 201 1.38 -6.29 13.66
C PHE A 201 2.88 -6.52 13.84
N ALA A 202 3.71 -5.52 13.58
CA ALA A 202 5.14 -5.62 13.87
C ALA A 202 5.41 -5.84 15.37
N THR A 203 4.49 -5.47 16.27
CA THR A 203 4.65 -5.73 17.71
C THR A 203 4.79 -7.22 18.04
N GLU A 204 4.19 -8.12 17.25
CA GLU A 204 4.30 -9.59 17.39
C GLU A 204 5.71 -10.15 17.09
N ALA A 205 6.64 -9.32 16.62
CA ALA A 205 8.03 -9.74 16.48
C ALA A 205 8.72 -9.84 17.86
N LEU A 206 9.63 -10.80 17.96
CA LEU A 206 10.32 -11.20 19.19
C LEU A 206 11.29 -10.13 19.71
N ASN A 207 11.91 -9.33 18.83
CA ASN A 207 12.82 -8.24 19.21
C ASN A 207 12.66 -7.01 18.30
N ALA A 208 13.20 -5.86 18.75
CA ALA A 208 13.06 -4.57 18.08
C ALA A 208 13.63 -4.54 16.64
N HIS A 209 14.69 -5.30 16.37
CA HIS A 209 15.27 -5.41 15.03
C HIS A 209 14.28 -6.08 14.06
N HIS A 210 13.72 -7.23 14.43
CA HIS A 210 12.71 -7.92 13.61
C HIS A 210 11.41 -7.12 13.48
N ARG A 211 11.01 -6.32 14.48
CA ARG A 211 9.87 -5.39 14.33
C ARG A 211 10.11 -4.41 13.20
N THR A 212 11.29 -3.79 13.20
CA THR A 212 11.68 -2.80 12.17
C THR A 212 11.74 -3.42 10.77
N LEU A 213 12.26 -4.65 10.66
CA LEU A 213 12.32 -5.37 9.39
C LEU A 213 10.92 -5.73 8.86
N ARG A 214 10.01 -6.18 9.73
CA ARG A 214 8.62 -6.49 9.36
C ARG A 214 7.84 -5.29 8.85
N MET A 215 8.08 -4.09 9.40
CA MET A 215 7.50 -2.84 8.89
C MET A 215 7.81 -2.58 7.42
N ARG A 216 8.93 -3.12 6.90
CA ARG A 216 9.32 -2.98 5.49
C ARG A 216 8.50 -3.88 4.57
N GLY A 217 7.98 -4.98 5.11
CA GLY A 217 7.06 -5.90 4.42
C GLY A 217 5.63 -5.37 4.27
N ARG A 218 5.34 -4.13 4.70
CA ARG A 218 4.04 -3.51 4.44
C ARG A 218 3.68 -3.56 2.96
N PRO A 219 2.38 -3.67 2.62
CA PRO A 219 1.92 -3.51 1.25
C PRO A 219 2.39 -2.17 0.65
N LYS A 220 2.86 -2.22 -0.60
CA LYS A 220 3.22 -1.04 -1.38
C LYS A 220 1.98 -0.45 -2.02
N ILE A 221 1.90 0.87 -2.10
CA ILE A 221 0.81 1.55 -2.78
C ILE A 221 1.33 2.05 -4.12
N LEU A 222 0.64 1.68 -5.21
CA LEU A 222 0.93 2.18 -6.55
C LEU A 222 -0.27 2.98 -7.07
N LEU A 223 0.01 4.19 -7.55
CA LEU A 223 -0.99 5.07 -8.17
C LEU A 223 -1.00 4.85 -9.68
N ALA A 224 -2.17 4.58 -10.25
CA ALA A 224 -2.46 4.64 -11.67
C ALA A 224 -3.43 5.78 -11.96
N ARG A 225 -3.19 6.51 -13.04
CA ARG A 225 -4.03 7.65 -13.49
C ARG A 225 -4.80 7.34 -14.76
N SER A 226 -4.62 6.14 -15.31
CA SER A 226 -5.35 5.67 -16.48
C SER A 226 -5.57 4.16 -16.43
N TYR A 227 -6.46 3.70 -17.31
CA TYR A 227 -6.71 2.27 -17.52
C TYR A 227 -5.44 1.53 -17.94
N GLU A 228 -4.62 2.14 -18.78
CA GLU A 228 -3.39 1.55 -19.30
C GLU A 228 -2.33 1.42 -18.20
N GLU A 229 -2.17 2.44 -17.36
CA GLU A 229 -1.30 2.37 -16.18
C GLU A 229 -1.78 1.27 -15.20
N ALA A 230 -3.08 1.22 -14.92
CA ALA A 230 -3.66 0.24 -13.99
C ALA A 230 -3.48 -1.20 -14.50
N THR A 231 -3.76 -1.46 -15.78
CA THR A 231 -3.58 -2.79 -16.36
C THR A 231 -2.11 -3.19 -16.48
N ALA A 232 -1.19 -2.25 -16.72
CA ALA A 232 0.24 -2.51 -16.71
C ALA A 232 0.74 -2.91 -15.31
N ILE A 233 0.30 -2.19 -14.27
CA ILE A 233 0.58 -2.53 -12.87
C ILE A 233 0.04 -3.92 -12.54
N TYR A 234 -1.23 -4.19 -12.86
CA TYR A 234 -1.84 -5.49 -12.58
C TYR A 234 -1.09 -6.64 -13.25
N LYS A 235 -0.81 -6.54 -14.56
CA LYS A 235 -0.07 -7.60 -15.29
C LYS A 235 1.30 -7.88 -14.69
N LYS A 236 1.97 -6.86 -14.13
CA LYS A 236 3.29 -7.02 -13.51
C LYS A 236 3.22 -7.64 -12.12
N TYR A 237 2.13 -7.39 -11.37
CA TYR A 237 2.04 -7.73 -9.94
C TYR A 237 0.82 -8.59 -9.55
N GLN A 238 0.14 -9.23 -10.52
CA GLN A 238 -1.11 -9.95 -10.34
C GLN A 238 -1.08 -10.95 -9.16
N ASP A 239 0.02 -11.68 -8.98
CA ASP A 239 0.15 -12.71 -7.93
C ASP A 239 0.27 -12.12 -6.51
N ASN A 240 0.54 -10.81 -6.42
CA ASN A 240 0.82 -10.05 -5.21
C ASN A 240 -0.17 -8.89 -4.98
N MET A 241 -1.27 -8.85 -5.72
CA MET A 241 -2.31 -7.84 -5.52
C MET A 241 -3.11 -8.11 -4.24
N LEU A 242 -2.99 -7.21 -3.27
CA LEU A 242 -3.77 -7.27 -2.04
C LEU A 242 -5.20 -6.76 -2.24
N GLY A 243 -5.35 -5.72 -3.06
CA GLY A 243 -6.63 -5.10 -3.36
C GLY A 243 -6.47 -3.86 -4.25
N VAL A 244 -7.60 -3.40 -4.81
CA VAL A 244 -7.67 -2.25 -5.70
C VAL A 244 -8.68 -1.24 -5.17
N ILE A 245 -8.32 0.04 -5.20
CA ILE A 245 -9.24 1.17 -4.96
C ILE A 245 -9.32 1.93 -6.29
N SER A 246 -10.51 2.14 -6.84
CA SER A 246 -10.66 2.71 -8.18
C SER A 246 -11.82 3.69 -8.26
N ASP A 247 -11.59 4.83 -8.90
CA ASP A 247 -12.68 5.67 -9.41
C ASP A 247 -13.47 4.90 -10.47
N VAL A 248 -14.73 5.27 -10.64
CA VAL A 248 -15.60 4.83 -11.72
C VAL A 248 -15.22 5.48 -13.05
N SER A 249 -14.83 6.76 -13.01
CA SER A 249 -14.59 7.56 -14.22
C SER A 249 -13.15 8.04 -14.26
N PHE A 250 -12.37 7.51 -15.19
CA PHE A 250 -10.98 7.94 -15.41
C PHE A 250 -10.56 7.78 -16.88
N THR A 251 -9.36 8.24 -17.20
CA THR A 251 -8.84 8.25 -18.57
C THR A 251 -8.57 6.83 -19.09
N ARG A 252 -9.05 6.54 -20.29
CA ARG A 252 -8.78 5.32 -21.07
C ARG A 252 -8.56 5.69 -22.53
N ASN A 253 -7.50 5.17 -23.13
CA ASN A 253 -7.05 5.55 -24.48
C ASN A 253 -6.93 7.08 -24.68
N GLY A 254 -6.48 7.79 -23.64
CA GLY A 254 -6.35 9.25 -23.65
C GLY A 254 -7.66 10.04 -23.56
N MET A 255 -8.81 9.39 -23.40
CA MET A 255 -10.11 10.05 -23.25
C MET A 255 -10.79 9.67 -21.93
N LYS A 256 -11.56 10.58 -21.33
CA LYS A 256 -12.34 10.29 -20.13
C LYS A 256 -13.43 9.24 -20.46
N ASP A 257 -13.44 8.12 -19.74
CA ASP A 257 -14.44 7.06 -19.87
C ASP A 257 -15.18 6.91 -18.54
N SER A 258 -16.48 7.22 -18.54
CA SER A 258 -17.32 7.18 -17.33
C SER A 258 -17.57 5.77 -16.80
N LEU A 259 -17.19 4.74 -17.53
CA LEU A 259 -17.30 3.34 -17.14
C LEU A 259 -15.92 2.66 -17.03
N ALA A 260 -14.84 3.44 -17.01
CA ALA A 260 -13.48 2.91 -16.96
C ALA A 260 -13.27 2.00 -15.73
N GLY A 261 -13.78 2.38 -14.56
CA GLY A 261 -13.66 1.60 -13.33
C GLY A 261 -14.45 0.30 -13.36
N GLN A 262 -15.64 0.30 -13.97
CA GLN A 262 -16.40 -0.93 -14.17
C GLN A 262 -15.64 -1.89 -15.08
N LYS A 263 -15.19 -1.41 -16.25
CA LYS A 263 -14.46 -2.23 -17.22
C LYS A 263 -13.14 -2.73 -16.65
N LEU A 264 -12.48 -1.95 -15.80
CA LEU A 264 -11.28 -2.38 -15.08
C LEU A 264 -11.63 -3.50 -14.10
N SER A 265 -12.70 -3.35 -13.33
CA SER A 265 -13.14 -4.37 -12.37
C SER A 265 -13.47 -5.69 -13.06
N GLU A 266 -14.18 -5.64 -14.19
CA GLU A 266 -14.47 -6.80 -15.03
C GLU A 266 -13.17 -7.46 -15.52
N PHE A 267 -12.21 -6.69 -16.04
CA PHE A 267 -10.91 -7.21 -16.45
C PHE A 267 -10.16 -7.87 -15.29
N LEU A 268 -10.14 -7.25 -14.11
CA LEU A 268 -9.47 -7.78 -12.93
C LEU A 268 -10.11 -9.09 -12.46
N HIS A 269 -11.44 -9.14 -12.32
CA HIS A 269 -12.15 -10.33 -11.86
C HIS A 269 -12.20 -11.47 -12.86
N GLN A 270 -12.05 -11.20 -14.17
CA GLN A 270 -11.82 -12.25 -15.16
C GLN A 270 -10.50 -13.00 -14.94
N ASN A 271 -9.49 -12.34 -14.36
CA ASN A 271 -8.17 -12.92 -14.13
C ASN A 271 -7.97 -13.37 -12.66
N ASP A 272 -8.61 -12.68 -11.71
CA ASP A 272 -8.63 -13.01 -10.28
C ASP A 272 -10.03 -12.77 -9.69
N PRO A 273 -10.92 -13.78 -9.71
CA PRO A 273 -12.31 -13.65 -9.26
C PRO A 273 -12.48 -13.29 -7.78
N VAL A 274 -11.42 -13.42 -6.98
CA VAL A 274 -11.45 -13.17 -5.53
C VAL A 274 -10.65 -11.93 -5.13
N LEU A 275 -10.21 -11.12 -6.10
CA LEU A 275 -9.49 -9.87 -5.84
C LEU A 275 -10.44 -8.82 -5.25
N PRO A 276 -10.13 -8.22 -4.08
CA PRO A 276 -10.98 -7.20 -3.51
C PRO A 276 -10.86 -5.86 -4.24
N ILE A 277 -12.00 -5.24 -4.54
CA ILE A 277 -12.08 -3.97 -5.25
C ILE A 277 -13.00 -2.99 -4.50
N ILE A 278 -12.47 -1.84 -4.13
CA ILE A 278 -13.24 -0.72 -3.59
C ILE A 278 -13.46 0.28 -4.72
N ILE A 279 -14.72 0.46 -5.12
CA ILE A 279 -15.13 1.47 -6.08
C ILE A 279 -15.44 2.76 -5.33
N ASP A 280 -14.76 3.85 -5.67
CA ASP A 280 -15.10 5.17 -5.18
C ASP A 280 -15.77 6.04 -6.24
N SER A 281 -16.75 6.84 -5.84
CA SER A 281 -17.42 7.76 -6.77
C SER A 281 -18.09 8.93 -6.05
N SER A 282 -18.24 10.04 -6.74
CA SER A 282 -19.10 11.14 -6.27
C SER A 282 -20.59 10.81 -6.43
N GLU A 283 -20.93 9.99 -7.43
CA GLU A 283 -22.31 9.64 -7.79
C GLU A 283 -22.78 8.40 -7.02
N ALA A 284 -23.75 8.57 -6.12
CA ALA A 284 -24.29 7.46 -5.32
C ALA A 284 -24.96 6.36 -6.16
N SER A 285 -25.45 6.71 -7.36
CA SER A 285 -26.05 5.76 -8.30
C SER A 285 -25.05 4.71 -8.82
N ASN A 286 -23.74 4.97 -8.73
CA ASN A 286 -22.68 4.04 -9.08
C ASN A 286 -22.47 2.94 -8.04
N LYS A 287 -23.18 2.96 -6.90
CA LYS A 287 -23.13 1.88 -5.90
C LYS A 287 -23.44 0.50 -6.49
N LYS A 288 -24.32 0.44 -7.51
CA LYS A 288 -24.66 -0.78 -8.26
C LYS A 288 -23.47 -1.39 -9.03
N LEU A 289 -22.37 -0.66 -9.21
CA LEU A 289 -21.17 -1.17 -9.87
C LEU A 289 -20.30 -2.02 -8.93
N ALA A 290 -20.54 -1.94 -7.62
CA ALA A 290 -19.84 -2.71 -6.60
C ALA A 290 -20.76 -3.82 -6.06
N GLU A 291 -21.19 -4.71 -6.95
CA GLU A 291 -22.03 -5.86 -6.61
C GLU A 291 -21.15 -7.11 -6.39
N GLY A 292 -21.25 -7.73 -5.22
CA GLY A 292 -20.55 -8.98 -4.90
C GLY A 292 -19.78 -8.94 -3.58
N PRO A 293 -19.33 -10.11 -3.10
CA PRO A 293 -18.68 -10.23 -1.78
C PRO A 293 -17.29 -9.58 -1.73
N GLU A 294 -16.60 -9.49 -2.87
CA GLU A 294 -15.24 -8.90 -2.98
C GLU A 294 -15.26 -7.44 -3.43
N MET A 295 -16.44 -6.83 -3.57
CA MET A 295 -16.57 -5.44 -3.97
C MET A 295 -17.21 -4.61 -2.88
N ALA A 296 -16.76 -3.36 -2.78
CA ALA A 296 -17.41 -2.36 -1.95
C ALA A 296 -17.49 -1.02 -2.67
N PHE A 297 -18.45 -0.20 -2.26
CA PHE A 297 -18.61 1.16 -2.75
C PHE A 297 -18.34 2.16 -1.63
N ILE A 298 -17.68 3.26 -1.95
CA ILE A 298 -17.50 4.41 -1.05
C ILE A 298 -17.77 5.73 -1.79
N GLN A 299 -18.49 6.65 -1.13
CA GLN A 299 -18.86 7.92 -1.74
C GLN A 299 -17.84 9.02 -1.42
N LYS A 300 -17.17 9.59 -2.43
CA LYS A 300 -16.09 10.61 -2.28
C LYS A 300 -16.49 11.84 -1.45
N GLY A 301 -17.77 12.24 -1.54
CA GLY A 301 -18.31 13.37 -0.80
C GLY A 301 -18.73 13.07 0.65
N SER A 302 -18.53 11.85 1.15
CA SER A 302 -18.92 11.49 2.51
C SER A 302 -18.11 12.27 3.55
N LYS A 303 -18.79 12.79 4.58
CA LYS A 303 -18.14 13.43 5.74
C LYS A 303 -17.28 12.45 6.54
N THR A 304 -17.55 11.15 6.40
CA THR A 304 -16.87 10.06 7.09
C THR A 304 -15.99 9.22 6.15
N PHE A 305 -15.66 9.76 4.96
CA PHE A 305 -14.89 9.05 3.95
C PHE A 305 -13.61 8.38 4.50
N PRO A 306 -12.75 9.06 5.29
CA PRO A 306 -11.55 8.40 5.81
C PRO A 306 -11.85 7.22 6.73
N GLN A 307 -12.88 7.32 7.59
CA GLN A 307 -13.25 6.22 8.49
C GLN A 307 -13.88 5.05 7.73
N GLU A 308 -14.74 5.34 6.76
CA GLU A 308 -15.36 4.34 5.89
C GLU A 308 -14.30 3.59 5.07
N LEU A 309 -13.33 4.30 4.48
CA LEU A 309 -12.26 3.69 3.72
C LEU A 309 -11.43 2.74 4.60
N ARG A 310 -11.06 3.17 5.82
CA ARG A 310 -10.36 2.32 6.80
C ARG A 310 -11.17 1.06 7.12
N GLN A 311 -12.48 1.18 7.30
CA GLN A 311 -13.34 0.03 7.57
C GLN A 311 -13.40 -0.94 6.38
N LEU A 312 -13.54 -0.43 5.16
CA LEU A 312 -13.54 -1.26 3.95
C LEU A 312 -12.20 -1.96 3.76
N MET A 313 -11.08 -1.26 3.94
CA MET A 313 -9.75 -1.87 3.88
C MET A 313 -9.55 -2.93 4.97
N THR A 314 -10.05 -2.71 6.19
CA THR A 314 -10.05 -3.72 7.27
C THR A 314 -10.78 -4.97 6.80
N ASN A 315 -11.99 -4.81 6.28
CA ASN A 315 -12.86 -5.93 5.94
C ASN A 315 -12.40 -6.70 4.69
N LEU A 316 -11.85 -6.00 3.69
CA LEU A 316 -11.56 -6.56 2.37
C LEU A 316 -10.08 -6.89 2.16
N PHE A 317 -9.16 -6.02 2.60
CA PHE A 317 -7.73 -6.16 2.31
C PHE A 317 -6.99 -6.96 3.40
N GLY A 318 -7.71 -7.49 4.38
CA GLY A 318 -7.16 -8.34 5.44
C GLY A 318 -6.40 -7.58 6.53
N PHE A 319 -6.64 -6.27 6.69
CA PHE A 319 -6.13 -5.50 7.83
C PHE A 319 -6.97 -5.75 9.09
N GLY A 320 -6.45 -5.40 10.27
CA GLY A 320 -7.11 -5.72 11.55
C GLY A 320 -7.20 -7.23 11.81
N ASP A 321 -8.01 -7.62 12.80
CA ASP A 321 -8.23 -9.03 13.16
C ASP A 321 -8.90 -9.81 12.04
N PHE A 322 -8.62 -11.11 11.94
CA PHE A 322 -9.32 -11.99 11.03
C PHE A 322 -10.64 -12.43 11.65
N VAL A 323 -11.73 -12.17 10.94
CA VAL A 323 -13.07 -12.52 11.41
C VAL A 323 -13.61 -13.64 10.54
N PHE A 324 -13.72 -14.84 11.12
CA PHE A 324 -14.51 -15.91 10.54
C PHE A 324 -15.99 -15.54 10.65
N ARG A 325 -16.72 -15.70 9.55
CA ARG A 325 -18.13 -15.40 9.43
C ARG A 325 -18.88 -16.61 8.94
N ASP A 326 -20.10 -16.77 9.40
CA ASP A 326 -21.04 -17.70 8.82
C ASP A 326 -21.45 -17.17 7.44
N PRO A 327 -21.29 -17.94 6.34
CA PRO A 327 -21.55 -17.46 4.99
C PRO A 327 -23.03 -17.22 4.70
N LYS A 328 -23.95 -17.82 5.48
CA LYS A 328 -25.40 -17.70 5.29
C LYS A 328 -25.96 -16.49 6.04
N THR A 329 -25.45 -16.22 7.24
CA THR A 329 -25.98 -15.17 8.13
C THR A 329 -25.09 -13.93 8.23
N GLY A 330 -23.81 -14.04 7.84
CA GLY A 330 -22.80 -12.99 7.99
C GLY A 330 -22.32 -12.77 9.43
N GLN A 331 -22.87 -13.52 10.40
CA GLN A 331 -22.53 -13.38 11.82
C GLN A 331 -21.09 -13.82 12.10
N GLU A 332 -20.47 -13.16 13.07
CA GLU A 332 -19.13 -13.49 13.55
C GLU A 332 -19.13 -14.85 14.25
N VAL A 333 -18.31 -15.76 13.75
CA VAL A 333 -18.08 -17.10 14.30
C VAL A 333 -16.91 -17.07 15.26
N ALA A 334 -15.82 -16.43 14.84
CA ALA A 334 -14.60 -16.29 15.62
C ALA A 334 -13.81 -15.07 15.14
N ARG A 335 -13.07 -14.46 16.05
CA ARG A 335 -12.14 -13.37 15.78
C ARG A 335 -10.75 -13.77 16.22
N ILE A 336 -9.80 -13.56 15.33
CA ILE A 336 -8.44 -14.06 15.43
C ILE A 336 -7.49 -12.88 15.30
N HIS A 337 -6.77 -12.59 16.38
CA HIS A 337 -5.82 -11.49 16.44
C HIS A 337 -4.47 -11.88 15.82
N ASP A 338 -4.00 -13.08 16.12
CA ASP A 338 -2.67 -13.57 15.77
C ASP A 338 -2.65 -15.06 15.32
N LEU A 339 -1.48 -15.55 14.92
CA LEU A 339 -1.30 -16.94 14.49
C LEU A 339 -1.55 -17.97 15.59
N GLN A 340 -1.31 -17.62 16.86
CA GLN A 340 -1.55 -18.54 17.97
C GLN A 340 -3.05 -18.76 18.18
N GLU A 341 -3.84 -17.70 18.10
CA GLU A 341 -5.30 -17.79 18.13
C GLU A 341 -5.83 -18.56 16.92
N LEU A 342 -5.28 -18.33 15.71
CA LEU A 342 -5.67 -19.09 14.53
C LEU A 342 -5.44 -20.58 14.74
N GLN A 343 -4.26 -20.95 15.25
CA GLN A 343 -3.88 -22.32 15.53
C GLN A 343 -4.83 -23.00 16.52
N LYS A 344 -5.27 -22.31 17.57
CA LYS A 344 -6.19 -22.84 18.59
C LYS A 344 -7.61 -22.97 18.07
N ALA A 345 -8.06 -21.99 17.30
CA ALA A 345 -9.44 -21.91 16.81
C ALA A 345 -9.69 -22.81 15.59
N ILE A 346 -8.67 -23.19 14.82
CA ILE A 346 -8.87 -23.82 13.51
C ILE A 346 -9.70 -25.11 13.55
N PHE A 347 -9.72 -25.84 14.66
CA PHE A 347 -10.53 -27.07 14.81
C PHE A 347 -11.97 -26.81 15.24
N SER A 348 -12.30 -25.62 15.77
CA SER A 348 -13.67 -25.28 16.20
C SER A 348 -14.46 -24.46 15.18
N ILE A 349 -13.82 -23.92 14.15
CA ILE A 349 -14.52 -23.18 13.07
C ILE A 349 -15.46 -24.12 12.31
N PRO A 350 -16.74 -23.78 12.05
CA PRO A 350 -17.62 -24.61 11.23
C PRO A 350 -17.12 -24.78 9.78
N ASP A 351 -17.38 -25.94 9.16
CA ASP A 351 -16.91 -26.28 7.81
C ASP A 351 -17.31 -25.26 6.75
N ASP A 352 -18.58 -24.82 6.76
CA ASP A 352 -19.10 -23.82 5.83
C ASP A 352 -18.33 -22.49 5.94
N SER A 353 -17.97 -22.07 7.15
CA SER A 353 -17.19 -20.85 7.39
C SER A 353 -15.74 -21.04 6.94
N LEU A 354 -15.10 -22.16 7.29
CA LEU A 354 -13.74 -22.45 6.86
C LEU A 354 -13.63 -22.44 5.33
N ARG A 355 -14.53 -23.14 4.63
CA ARG A 355 -14.58 -23.14 3.16
C ARG A 355 -14.77 -21.74 2.62
N TYR A 356 -15.78 -21.02 3.10
CA TYR A 356 -16.08 -19.67 2.62
C TYR A 356 -14.86 -18.74 2.63
N HIS A 357 -14.09 -18.75 3.72
CA HIS A 357 -12.94 -17.87 3.89
C HIS A 357 -11.69 -18.30 3.12
N PHE A 358 -11.43 -19.61 3.02
CA PHE A 358 -10.23 -20.11 2.35
C PHE A 358 -10.38 -20.11 0.83
N GLU A 359 -11.57 -20.42 0.31
CA GLU A 359 -11.87 -20.35 -1.13
C GLU A 359 -11.74 -18.92 -1.69
N ARG A 360 -11.98 -17.91 -0.85
CA ARG A 360 -11.91 -16.48 -1.21
C ARG A 360 -10.57 -15.82 -0.84
N ASN A 361 -9.57 -16.61 -0.47
CA ASN A 361 -8.26 -16.11 -0.05
C ASN A 361 -8.28 -15.13 1.13
N HIS A 362 -9.34 -15.11 1.95
CA HIS A 362 -9.41 -14.19 3.10
C HIS A 362 -8.27 -14.46 4.10
N ALA A 363 -8.00 -15.73 4.39
CA ALA A 363 -6.96 -16.13 5.34
C ALA A 363 -5.54 -15.83 4.82
N SER A 364 -5.26 -16.12 3.54
CA SER A 364 -3.95 -15.82 2.93
C SER A 364 -3.73 -14.31 2.83
N ARG A 365 -4.75 -13.54 2.46
CA ARG A 365 -4.71 -12.07 2.42
C ARG A 365 -4.43 -11.44 3.78
N TRP A 366 -5.09 -11.95 4.83
CA TRP A 366 -4.85 -11.55 6.22
C TRP A 366 -3.42 -11.79 6.69
N LEU A 367 -2.78 -12.85 6.23
CA LEU A 367 -1.37 -13.14 6.51
C LEU A 367 -0.43 -12.24 5.68
N PHE A 368 -0.77 -12.00 4.43
CA PHE A 368 0.02 -11.14 3.56
C PHE A 368 0.02 -9.68 4.02
N SER A 369 -1.11 -9.16 4.51
CA SER A 369 -1.20 -7.80 5.09
C SER A 369 -0.28 -7.61 6.30
N ARG A 370 0.08 -8.71 6.99
CA ARG A 370 0.99 -8.78 8.14
C ARG A 370 2.44 -9.12 7.78
N ALA A 371 2.76 -9.16 6.50
CA ALA A 371 4.04 -9.61 5.99
C ALA A 371 4.41 -11.06 6.39
N MET A 372 3.43 -11.95 6.57
CA MET A 372 3.64 -13.37 6.81
C MET A 372 3.61 -14.14 5.47
N PHE A 373 4.51 -13.78 4.55
CA PHE A 373 4.46 -14.23 3.16
C PHE A 373 4.60 -15.75 2.96
N PRO A 374 5.52 -16.47 3.64
CA PRO A 374 5.67 -17.90 3.41
C PRO A 374 4.39 -18.69 3.72
N ILE A 375 3.81 -18.44 4.89
CA ILE A 375 2.58 -19.13 5.32
C ILE A 375 1.35 -18.66 4.53
N GLY A 376 1.28 -17.37 4.19
CA GLY A 376 0.23 -16.84 3.32
C GLY A 376 0.24 -17.51 1.93
N ARG A 377 1.44 -17.70 1.34
CA ARG A 377 1.59 -18.40 0.05
C ARG A 377 1.18 -19.86 0.16
N PHE A 378 1.61 -20.56 1.21
CA PHE A 378 1.21 -21.94 1.44
C PHE A 378 -0.31 -22.07 1.50
N ILE A 379 -0.97 -21.22 2.31
CA ILE A 379 -2.42 -21.23 2.50
C ILE A 379 -3.18 -20.90 1.21
N LYS A 380 -2.72 -19.91 0.42
CA LYS A 380 -3.32 -19.53 -0.87
C LYS A 380 -3.39 -20.70 -1.86
N HIS A 381 -2.45 -21.66 -1.77
CA HIS A 381 -2.38 -22.79 -2.70
C HIS A 381 -3.07 -24.07 -2.19
N ILE A 382 -3.73 -24.04 -1.03
CA ILE A 382 -4.50 -25.19 -0.55
C ILE A 382 -5.78 -25.29 -1.39
N PRO A 383 -5.99 -26.35 -2.17
CA PRO A 383 -7.18 -26.51 -2.99
C PRO A 383 -8.33 -27.04 -2.13
N ILE A 384 -8.86 -26.21 -1.22
CA ILE A 384 -9.88 -26.62 -0.24
C ILE A 384 -11.13 -27.24 -0.89
N GLN A 385 -11.45 -26.85 -2.13
CA GLN A 385 -12.57 -27.41 -2.90
C GLN A 385 -12.36 -28.88 -3.29
N ALA A 386 -11.11 -29.35 -3.34
CA ALA A 386 -10.77 -30.73 -3.67
C ALA A 386 -10.97 -31.70 -2.48
N PHE A 387 -11.19 -31.17 -1.27
CA PHE A 387 -11.40 -31.97 -0.08
C PHE A 387 -12.88 -32.13 0.21
N THR A 388 -13.34 -33.36 0.43
CA THR A 388 -14.73 -33.64 0.89
C THR A 388 -14.90 -33.29 2.37
N ASP A 389 -13.92 -33.68 3.19
CA ASP A 389 -13.83 -33.38 4.63
C ASP A 389 -12.82 -32.25 4.87
N THR A 390 -13.13 -31.31 5.76
CA THR A 390 -12.22 -30.21 6.12
C THR A 390 -11.15 -30.61 7.15
N MET A 391 -11.29 -31.75 7.85
CA MET A 391 -10.33 -32.18 8.87
C MET A 391 -8.88 -32.28 8.37
N PRO A 392 -8.58 -32.86 7.19
CA PRO A 392 -7.22 -32.86 6.65
C PRO A 392 -6.68 -31.45 6.43
N VAL A 393 -7.52 -30.52 5.96
CA VAL A 393 -7.14 -29.12 5.75
C VAL A 393 -6.82 -28.44 7.08
N ARG A 394 -7.64 -28.67 8.11
CA ARG A 394 -7.39 -28.14 9.46
C ARG A 394 -6.06 -28.64 10.03
N GLN A 395 -5.77 -29.92 9.86
CA GLN A 395 -4.50 -30.51 10.29
C GLN A 395 -3.31 -29.89 9.53
N MET A 396 -3.41 -29.78 8.19
CA MET A 396 -2.38 -29.13 7.38
C MET A 396 -2.11 -27.68 7.81
N LEU A 397 -3.17 -26.92 8.10
CA LEU A 397 -3.04 -25.54 8.57
C LEU A 397 -2.40 -25.46 9.94
N PHE A 398 -2.81 -26.32 10.87
CA PHE A 398 -2.23 -26.41 12.19
C PHE A 398 -0.73 -26.70 12.11
N ASP A 399 -0.34 -27.73 11.34
CA ASP A 399 1.05 -28.15 11.19
C ASP A 399 1.91 -27.07 10.50
N ALA A 400 1.35 -26.39 9.49
CA ALA A 400 2.04 -25.28 8.83
C ALA A 400 2.26 -24.08 9.76
N ILE A 401 1.28 -23.76 10.62
CA ILE A 401 1.43 -22.70 11.63
C ILE A 401 2.49 -23.10 12.67
N VAL A 402 2.47 -24.34 13.15
CA VAL A 402 3.49 -24.85 14.08
C VAL A 402 4.88 -24.76 13.47
N LYS A 403 5.06 -25.24 12.23
CA LYS A 403 6.35 -25.19 11.54
C LYS A 403 6.83 -23.74 11.35
N TYR A 404 5.97 -22.85 10.86
CA TYR A 404 6.30 -21.44 10.67
C TYR A 404 6.75 -20.77 11.98
N ARG A 405 6.04 -21.05 13.09
CA ARG A 405 6.38 -20.49 14.40
C ARG A 405 7.71 -21.02 14.94
N LYS A 406 8.03 -22.30 14.73
CA LYS A 406 9.33 -22.88 15.10
C LYS A 406 10.48 -22.21 14.34
N ILE A 407 10.39 -22.15 13.01
CA ILE A 407 11.39 -21.47 12.16
C ILE A 407 11.59 -20.02 12.60
N LYS A 408 10.51 -19.30 12.92
CA LYS A 408 10.60 -17.90 13.36
C LYS A 408 11.32 -17.73 14.71
N ASN A 409 11.25 -18.72 15.58
CA ASN A 409 11.81 -18.67 16.93
C ASN A 409 13.25 -19.20 17.00
N GLU A 410 13.66 -20.02 16.02
CA GLU A 410 15.02 -20.55 15.95
C GLU A 410 16.06 -19.42 15.83
N GLY A 411 17.04 -19.42 16.74
CA GLY A 411 18.16 -18.47 16.73
C GLY A 411 17.84 -17.05 17.18
N VAL A 412 16.60 -16.74 17.62
CA VAL A 412 16.21 -15.38 18.04
C VAL A 412 16.28 -15.21 19.55
N ILE A 413 17.17 -14.35 20.03
CA ILE A 413 17.21 -13.91 21.43
C ILE A 413 16.10 -12.87 21.64
N ALA A 414 15.22 -13.12 22.61
CA ALA A 414 14.06 -12.29 22.92
C ALA A 414 13.85 -12.19 24.44
N GLU A 415 13.30 -11.07 24.91
CA GLU A 415 12.84 -10.95 26.30
C GLU A 415 11.62 -11.85 26.54
N PHE A 416 11.61 -12.62 27.62
CA PHE A 416 10.53 -13.55 27.94
C PHE A 416 9.23 -12.80 28.25
N GLN A 417 8.16 -13.11 27.51
CA GLN A 417 6.82 -12.61 27.77
C GLN A 417 5.84 -13.77 27.95
N LYS A 418 5.26 -13.89 29.15
CA LYS A 418 4.36 -15.00 29.53
C LYS A 418 3.18 -15.20 28.57
N GLY A 419 2.63 -14.12 27.99
CA GLY A 419 1.53 -14.18 27.02
C GLY A 419 1.92 -14.66 25.63
N ARG A 420 3.20 -14.63 25.26
CA ARG A 420 3.72 -15.11 23.96
C ARG A 420 4.29 -16.52 24.02
N PHE A 421 4.39 -17.08 25.22
CA PHE A 421 4.92 -18.42 25.44
C PHE A 421 3.91 -19.47 24.96
N ASP A 422 4.39 -20.45 24.21
CA ASP A 422 3.60 -21.57 23.73
C ASP A 422 4.43 -22.85 23.85
N LYS A 423 3.81 -23.93 24.34
CA LYS A 423 4.47 -25.23 24.50
C LYS A 423 4.93 -25.83 23.16
N TYR A 424 4.35 -25.37 22.05
CA TYR A 424 4.70 -25.82 20.69
C TYR A 424 5.75 -24.94 19.99
N SER A 425 6.19 -23.86 20.64
CA SER A 425 7.11 -22.85 20.06
C SER A 425 8.60 -23.12 20.29
N ASN A 426 8.93 -24.19 21.02
CA ASN A 426 10.30 -24.70 21.22
C ASN A 426 10.49 -26.06 20.55
#